data_AF-A0A6J1N0K7-F1
#
_entry.id   AF-A0A6J1N0K7-F1
#
_cell.length_a   1.000
_cell.length_b   1.000
_cell.length_c   1.000
_cell.angle_alpha   90.00
_cell.angle_beta   90.00
_cell.angle_gamma   90.00
#
_symmetry.space_group_name_H-M   'P 1'
#
loop_
_entity.id
_entity.type
_entity.pdbx_description
1 polymer ?
#
loop_
_entity_poly.entity_id
_entity_poly.type
_entity_poly.pdbx_seq_one_letter_code
_entity_poly.pdbx_strand_id
1 'polypeptide(L)'
;MMLLVSPFCKCHNVEKRTLIFPPTSLYGTFVAIAVPLDIPDRNVFVSYNFESNYSVVTNITQLDEVIFPNLPVIAARHSRSITRELAYTTLETKFQEHGMSGRDCMLRNICEAAETPLHHNGLLGHIMHIVFTPSSSKEEGLDDEYYEAEADGLRGDCDKYLDLCPFSLFDVITRLVEMQQKPLQDNLV
;
A
#
# COMPACT_ATOMS: atom_id res chain seq x y z
N MET A 1 27.24 17.13 -47.26
CA MET A 1 25.99 16.36 -47.21
C MET A 1 25.70 16.05 -45.74
N MET A 2 25.04 16.99 -45.05
CA MET A 2 24.67 16.86 -43.64
C MET A 2 23.44 15.97 -43.54
N LEU A 3 23.52 14.90 -42.76
CA LEU A 3 22.37 14.08 -42.37
C LEU A 3 21.76 14.70 -41.10
N LEU A 4 20.57 15.29 -41.24
CA LEU A 4 19.72 15.68 -40.11
C LEU A 4 19.04 14.41 -39.59
N VAL A 5 19.46 13.93 -38.42
CA VAL A 5 18.70 12.93 -37.65
C VAL A 5 17.75 13.69 -36.73
N SER A 6 16.47 13.72 -37.08
CA SER A 6 15.41 14.22 -36.20
C SER A 6 15.21 13.23 -35.05
N PRO A 7 15.24 13.66 -33.77
CA PRO A 7 14.77 12.81 -32.69
C PRO A 7 13.25 12.90 -32.70
N PHE A 8 12.58 11.99 -33.41
CA PHE A 8 11.15 11.78 -33.19
C PHE A 8 10.99 11.12 -31.81
N CYS A 9 10.89 11.95 -30.77
CA CYS A 9 10.42 11.49 -29.47
C CYS A 9 8.98 11.04 -29.66
N LYS A 10 8.77 9.73 -29.64
CA LYS A 10 7.44 9.12 -29.67
C LYS A 10 6.79 9.41 -28.32
N CYS A 11 6.02 10.49 -28.21
CA CYS A 11 5.14 10.69 -27.06
C CYS A 11 4.15 9.53 -27.01
N HIS A 12 4.37 8.61 -26.07
CA HIS A 12 3.47 7.50 -25.83
C HIS A 12 2.16 8.07 -25.26
N ASN A 13 1.14 8.22 -26.10
CA ASN A 13 -0.19 8.63 -25.67
C ASN A 13 -0.81 7.45 -24.92
N VAL A 14 -0.64 7.42 -23.59
CA VAL A 14 -1.26 6.41 -22.74
C VAL A 14 -2.75 6.70 -22.73
N GLU A 15 -3.51 5.90 -23.47
CA GLU A 15 -4.97 5.95 -23.44
C GLU A 15 -5.46 5.61 -22.03
N LYS A 16 -6.36 6.45 -21.48
CA LYS A 16 -6.90 6.27 -20.13
C LYS A 16 -7.69 4.97 -20.08
N ARG A 17 -7.12 3.95 -19.42
CA ARG A 17 -7.82 2.69 -19.19
C ARG A 17 -8.87 2.92 -18.10
N THR A 18 -10.14 2.68 -18.43
CA THR A 18 -11.23 2.73 -17.47
C THR A 18 -11.69 1.31 -17.20
N LEU A 19 -11.75 0.92 -15.92
CA LEU A 19 -12.21 -0.39 -15.47
C LEU A 19 -13.74 -0.39 -15.43
N ILE A 20 -14.40 -0.65 -16.56
CA ILE A 20 -15.86 -0.80 -16.68
C ILE A 20 -16.16 -2.24 -17.10
N PHE A 21 -17.08 -2.88 -16.41
CA PHE A 21 -17.46 -4.26 -16.67
C PHE A 21 -18.78 -4.32 -17.47
N PRO A 22 -18.98 -5.35 -18.31
CA PRO A 22 -20.22 -5.51 -19.07
C PRO A 22 -21.42 -5.74 -18.12
N PRO A 23 -22.63 -5.30 -18.52
CA PRO A 23 -23.84 -5.52 -17.72
C PRO A 23 -24.01 -7.02 -17.46
N THR A 24 -24.39 -7.38 -16.22
CA THR A 24 -24.49 -8.76 -15.66
C THR A 24 -23.20 -9.39 -15.11
N SER A 25 -22.07 -8.69 -15.16
CA SER A 25 -20.86 -9.17 -14.49
C SER A 25 -21.02 -9.17 -12.96
N LEU A 26 -20.42 -10.16 -12.30
CA LEU A 26 -20.36 -10.26 -10.84
C LEU A 26 -18.89 -10.31 -10.41
N TYR A 27 -18.56 -9.56 -9.36
CA TYR A 27 -17.26 -9.62 -8.70
C TYR A 27 -17.40 -10.43 -7.42
N GLY A 28 -16.73 -11.59 -7.40
CA GLY A 28 -16.66 -12.46 -6.23
C GLY A 28 -15.37 -12.22 -5.44
N THR A 29 -15.50 -12.11 -4.13
CA THR A 29 -14.40 -12.08 -3.16
C THR A 29 -14.52 -13.29 -2.24
N PHE A 30 -13.39 -13.96 -2.01
CA PHE A 30 -13.31 -15.12 -1.14
C PHE A 30 -12.15 -14.93 -0.16
N VAL A 31 -12.45 -14.99 1.13
CA VAL A 31 -11.49 -14.86 2.22
C VAL A 31 -11.55 -16.12 3.07
N ALA A 32 -10.42 -16.82 3.20
CA ALA A 32 -10.30 -18.01 4.04
C ALA A 32 -9.27 -17.78 5.15
N ILE A 33 -9.69 -17.97 6.40
CA ILE A 33 -8.83 -17.89 7.58
C ILE A 33 -8.68 -19.30 8.13
N ALA A 34 -7.47 -19.85 8.11
CA ALA A 34 -7.15 -21.17 8.65
C ALA A 34 -6.34 -21.04 9.95
N VAL A 35 -6.89 -21.53 11.06
CA VAL A 35 -6.26 -21.52 12.37
C VAL A 35 -5.86 -22.96 12.74
N PRO A 36 -4.57 -23.24 13.00
CA PRO A 36 -4.14 -24.54 13.49
C PRO A 36 -4.66 -24.80 14.91
N LEU A 37 -5.06 -26.03 15.20
CA LEU A 37 -5.39 -26.48 16.55
C LEU A 37 -4.28 -27.39 17.07
N ASP A 38 -3.72 -27.06 18.22
CA ASP A 38 -2.71 -27.89 18.89
C ASP A 38 -3.37 -29.12 19.54
N ILE A 39 -3.28 -30.26 18.86
CA ILE A 39 -3.74 -31.57 19.35
C ILE A 39 -2.57 -32.56 19.23
N PRO A 40 -2.26 -33.34 20.29
CA PRO A 40 -1.21 -34.35 20.20
C PRO A 40 -1.52 -35.40 19.12
N ASP A 41 -0.49 -35.79 18.37
CA ASP A 41 -0.49 -36.80 17.30
C ASP A 41 -1.39 -36.54 16.08
N ARG A 42 -1.91 -35.31 15.91
CA ARG A 42 -2.80 -34.95 14.80
C ARG A 42 -2.62 -33.49 14.39
N ASN A 43 -2.46 -33.24 13.08
CA ASN A 43 -2.51 -31.89 12.54
C ASN A 43 -3.94 -31.59 12.08
N VAL A 44 -4.65 -30.75 12.85
CA VAL A 44 -6.03 -30.33 12.55
C VAL A 44 -6.06 -28.82 12.37
N PHE A 45 -6.72 -28.35 11.32
CA PHE A 45 -6.91 -26.94 11.03
C PHE A 45 -8.40 -26.62 11.01
N VAL A 46 -8.78 -25.50 11.62
CA VAL A 46 -10.12 -24.93 11.51
C VAL A 46 -10.07 -23.81 10.48
N SER A 47 -10.87 -23.92 9.42
CA SER A 47 -10.97 -22.88 8.40
C SER A 47 -12.32 -22.16 8.45
N TYR A 48 -12.29 -20.84 8.53
CA TYR A 48 -13.43 -19.97 8.31
C TYR A 48 -13.36 -19.43 6.88
N ASN A 49 -14.36 -19.74 6.06
CA ASN A 49 -14.42 -19.33 4.66
C ASN A 49 -15.57 -18.33 4.49
N PHE A 50 -15.27 -17.16 3.96
CA PHE A 50 -16.21 -16.08 3.70
C PHE A 50 -16.25 -15.83 2.19
N GLU A 51 -17.43 -15.94 1.59
CA GLU A 51 -17.66 -15.64 0.19
C GLU A 51 -18.59 -14.44 0.08
N SER A 52 -18.25 -13.49 -0.80
CA SER A 52 -19.10 -12.34 -1.08
C SER A 52 -19.12 -12.04 -2.57
N ASN A 53 -20.33 -11.94 -3.14
CA ASN A 53 -20.57 -11.69 -4.55
C ASN A 53 -21.27 -10.34 -4.71
N TYR A 54 -20.60 -9.39 -5.37
CA TYR A 54 -21.10 -8.03 -5.58
C TYR A 54 -21.36 -7.77 -7.06
N SER A 55 -22.46 -7.06 -7.36
CA SER A 55 -22.67 -6.49 -8.69
C SER A 55 -21.61 -5.44 -8.96
N VAL A 56 -20.92 -5.54 -10.09
CA VAL A 56 -19.90 -4.56 -10.47
C VAL A 56 -20.52 -3.27 -10.98
N VAL A 57 -19.75 -2.19 -10.90
CA VAL A 57 -20.09 -0.91 -11.50
C VAL A 57 -20.10 -1.01 -13.03
N THR A 58 -21.21 -0.63 -13.63
CA THR A 58 -21.35 -0.56 -15.10
C THR A 58 -21.21 0.87 -15.61
N ASN A 59 -21.17 1.87 -14.70
CA ASN A 59 -21.05 3.27 -15.04
C ASN A 59 -20.01 4.00 -14.19
N ILE A 60 -19.34 4.97 -14.81
CA ILE A 60 -18.27 5.78 -14.25
C ILE A 60 -18.79 6.66 -13.10
N THR A 61 -20.03 7.15 -13.20
CA THR A 61 -20.64 8.01 -12.17
C THR A 61 -20.91 7.26 -10.86
N GLN A 62 -21.12 5.94 -10.92
CA GLN A 62 -21.35 5.11 -9.74
C GLN A 62 -20.08 4.90 -8.91
N LEU A 63 -18.91 4.98 -9.54
CA LEU A 63 -17.62 4.90 -8.84
C LEU A 63 -17.34 6.15 -8.00
N ASP A 64 -17.67 7.33 -8.55
CA ASP A 64 -17.36 8.60 -7.90
C ASP A 64 -18.14 8.79 -6.58
N GLU A 65 -19.38 8.29 -6.50
CA GLU A 65 -20.24 8.36 -5.30
C GLU A 65 -19.75 7.47 -4.14
N VAL A 66 -19.24 6.27 -4.45
CA VAL A 66 -18.80 5.30 -3.44
C VAL A 66 -17.41 5.63 -2.90
N ILE A 67 -16.50 6.11 -3.77
CA ILE A 67 -15.10 6.35 -3.41
C ILE A 67 -14.92 7.73 -2.76
N PHE A 68 -15.68 8.75 -3.19
CA PHE A 68 -15.54 10.13 -2.70
C PHE A 68 -16.91 10.76 -2.39
N PRO A 69 -17.58 10.33 -1.32
CA PRO A 69 -18.97 10.71 -1.04
C PRO A 69 -19.21 12.22 -0.81
N ASN A 70 -18.17 13.06 -0.78
CA ASN A 70 -18.26 14.50 -0.52
C ASN A 70 -17.41 15.39 -1.46
N LEU A 71 -16.91 14.87 -2.60
CA LEU A 71 -16.09 15.68 -3.50
C LEU A 71 -16.93 16.28 -4.65
N PRO A 72 -16.83 17.60 -4.95
CA PRO A 72 -17.62 18.21 -6.01
C PRO A 72 -17.28 17.62 -7.39
N VAL A 73 -18.32 17.30 -8.18
CA VAL A 73 -18.26 16.63 -9.51
C VAL A 73 -17.32 17.33 -10.52
N ILE A 74 -17.06 18.63 -10.34
CA ILE A 74 -16.15 19.40 -11.21
C ILE A 74 -14.68 19.01 -10.94
N ALA A 75 -14.33 18.63 -9.70
CA ALA A 75 -13.03 18.08 -9.34
C ALA A 75 -12.86 16.62 -9.79
N ALA A 76 -13.95 15.85 -9.88
CA ALA A 76 -13.94 14.46 -10.34
C ALA A 76 -13.43 14.28 -11.78
N ARG A 77 -13.53 15.32 -12.62
CA ARG A 77 -13.02 15.31 -14.00
C ARG A 77 -11.56 15.75 -14.16
N HIS A 78 -10.97 16.47 -13.20
CA HIS A 78 -9.66 17.10 -13.42
C HIS A 78 -8.44 16.27 -12.98
N SER A 79 -8.57 15.24 -12.13
CA SER A 79 -7.41 14.38 -11.82
C SER A 79 -7.81 13.06 -11.18
N ARG A 80 -8.08 12.04 -12.01
CA ARG A 80 -8.03 10.62 -11.59
C ARG A 80 -6.58 10.15 -11.46
N SER A 81 -5.78 10.87 -10.71
CA SER A 81 -4.51 10.41 -10.18
C SER A 81 -4.59 10.59 -8.68
N ILE A 82 -4.48 9.50 -7.93
CA ILE A 82 -4.20 9.60 -6.50
C ILE A 82 -2.84 10.28 -6.43
N THR A 83 -2.83 11.57 -6.09
CA THR A 83 -1.60 12.32 -5.88
C THR A 83 -1.01 11.93 -4.55
N ARG A 84 0.31 12.06 -4.42
CA ARG A 84 1.01 11.72 -3.19
C ARG A 84 0.62 12.70 -2.07
N GLU A 85 0.34 13.94 -2.42
CA GLU A 85 -0.27 14.96 -1.53
C GLU A 85 -1.62 14.50 -0.96
N LEU A 86 -2.52 13.98 -1.80
CA LEU A 86 -3.82 13.48 -1.35
C LEU A 86 -3.66 12.26 -0.45
N ALA A 87 -2.77 11.33 -0.83
CA ALA A 87 -2.48 10.14 -0.04
C ALA A 87 -1.95 10.51 1.35
N TYR A 88 -0.99 11.43 1.42
CA TYR A 88 -0.35 11.83 2.68
C TYR A 88 -1.32 12.59 3.57
N THR A 89 -2.05 13.56 3.02
CA THR A 89 -3.10 14.29 3.77
C THR A 89 -4.12 13.33 4.38
N THR A 90 -4.53 12.32 3.61
CA THR A 90 -5.49 11.30 4.07
C THR A 90 -4.89 10.45 5.19
N LEU A 91 -3.66 9.97 5.02
CA LEU A 91 -2.98 9.13 6.02
C LEU A 91 -2.71 9.90 7.31
N GLU A 92 -2.21 11.13 7.23
CA GLU A 92 -2.01 12.02 8.39
C GLU A 92 -3.32 12.24 9.14
N THR A 93 -4.41 12.53 8.43
CA THR A 93 -5.74 12.69 9.03
C THR A 93 -6.18 11.42 9.74
N LYS A 94 -5.96 10.25 9.13
CA LYS A 94 -6.29 8.96 9.76
C LYS A 94 -5.45 8.68 10.99
N PHE A 95 -4.17 8.98 10.97
CA PHE A 95 -3.34 8.88 12.16
C PHE A 95 -3.86 9.78 13.28
N GLN A 96 -4.26 11.01 12.95
CA GLN A 96 -4.80 11.96 13.91
C GLN A 96 -6.16 11.53 14.48
N GLU A 97 -7.05 10.98 13.66
CA GLU A 97 -8.32 10.38 14.10
C GLU A 97 -8.11 9.23 15.09
N HIS A 98 -6.99 8.51 14.98
CA HIS A 98 -6.60 7.42 15.88
C HIS A 98 -5.77 7.90 17.09
N GLY A 99 -5.67 9.22 17.31
CA GLY A 99 -4.99 9.80 18.46
C GLY A 99 -3.47 9.89 18.35
N MET A 100 -2.91 9.78 17.14
CA MET A 100 -1.47 9.89 16.87
C MET A 100 -1.10 11.26 16.29
N SER A 101 0.19 11.62 16.34
CA SER A 101 0.69 12.81 15.65
C SER A 101 0.76 12.51 14.15
N GLY A 102 -0.20 13.05 13.38
CA GLY A 102 -0.41 12.66 11.98
C GLY A 102 0.83 12.79 11.12
N ARG A 103 1.45 13.97 11.12
CA ARG A 103 2.65 14.26 10.34
C ARG A 103 3.87 13.47 10.81
N ASP A 104 4.14 13.46 12.11
CA ASP A 104 5.30 12.75 12.65
C ASP A 104 5.22 11.25 12.40
N CYS A 105 4.03 10.66 12.53
CA CYS A 105 3.82 9.26 12.19
C CYS A 105 3.97 8.99 10.71
N MET A 106 3.52 9.90 9.84
CA MET A 106 3.75 9.77 8.41
C MET A 106 5.25 9.74 8.08
N LEU A 107 6.05 10.62 8.69
CA LEU A 107 7.50 10.66 8.52
C LEU A 107 8.17 9.37 9.06
N ARG A 108 7.78 8.88 10.24
CA ARG A 108 8.28 7.61 10.79
C ARG A 108 8.03 6.44 9.84
N ASN A 109 6.81 6.34 9.29
CA ASN A 109 6.45 5.27 8.37
C ASN A 109 7.24 5.34 7.06
N ILE A 110 7.53 6.53 6.52
CA ILE A 110 8.39 6.68 5.34
C ILE A 110 9.82 6.22 5.65
N CYS A 111 10.36 6.63 6.79
CA CYS A 111 11.71 6.25 7.20
C CYS A 111 11.85 4.72 7.32
N GLU A 112 10.97 4.08 8.11
CA GLU A 112 11.02 2.63 8.32
C GLU A 112 10.79 1.83 7.04
N ALA A 113 9.92 2.32 6.13
CA ALA A 113 9.69 1.70 4.83
C ALA A 113 10.94 1.72 3.94
N ALA A 114 11.74 2.78 4.03
CA ALA A 114 12.99 2.92 3.28
C ALA A 114 14.14 2.13 3.92
N GLU A 115 14.18 2.05 5.26
CA GLU A 115 15.14 1.23 6.00
C GLU A 115 14.91 -0.27 5.79
N THR A 116 13.65 -0.71 5.79
CA THR A 116 13.27 -2.12 5.65
C THR A 116 12.23 -2.34 4.53
N PRO A 117 12.66 -2.32 3.25
CA PRO A 117 11.73 -2.45 2.12
C PRO A 117 11.01 -3.81 2.10
N LEU A 118 9.70 -3.79 1.94
CA LEU A 118 8.85 -4.99 1.83
C LEU A 118 8.93 -5.65 0.44
N HIS A 119 10.12 -6.09 0.01
CA HIS A 119 10.36 -6.55 -1.37
C HIS A 119 9.71 -7.91 -1.75
N HIS A 120 9.04 -8.61 -0.83
CA HIS A 120 8.47 -9.94 -1.09
C HIS A 120 7.04 -10.18 -0.57
N ASN A 121 6.30 -9.11 -0.21
CA ASN A 121 4.95 -9.22 0.36
C ASN A 121 3.80 -9.18 -0.67
N GLY A 122 4.08 -9.56 -1.91
CA GLY A 122 3.10 -9.55 -3.00
C GLY A 122 2.53 -8.14 -3.29
N LEU A 123 1.24 -8.06 -3.62
CA LEU A 123 0.57 -6.80 -3.97
C LEU A 123 0.66 -5.75 -2.83
N LEU A 124 0.54 -6.18 -1.57
CA LEU A 124 0.61 -5.29 -0.42
C LEU A 124 1.99 -4.62 -0.32
N GLY A 125 3.07 -5.38 -0.50
CA GLY A 125 4.42 -4.82 -0.51
C GLY A 125 4.62 -3.75 -1.58
N HIS A 126 4.06 -3.97 -2.78
CA HIS A 126 4.10 -2.97 -3.85
C HIS A 126 3.28 -1.72 -3.53
N ILE A 127 2.09 -1.86 -2.92
CA ILE A 127 1.28 -0.70 -2.50
C ILE A 127 2.05 0.13 -1.47
N MET A 128 2.60 -0.53 -0.44
CA MET A 128 3.37 0.15 0.61
C MET A 128 4.60 0.85 0.04
N HIS A 129 5.33 0.20 -0.88
CA HIS A 129 6.46 0.81 -1.56
C HIS A 129 6.05 2.07 -2.33
N ILE A 130 4.97 2.03 -3.12
CA ILE A 130 4.49 3.19 -3.89
C ILE A 130 4.07 4.35 -2.97
N VAL A 131 3.40 4.06 -1.86
CA VAL A 131 2.91 5.08 -0.93
C VAL A 131 4.07 5.72 -0.15
N PHE A 132 4.95 4.91 0.42
CA PHE A 132 5.98 5.36 1.36
C PHE A 132 7.36 5.61 0.72
N THR A 133 7.47 5.62 -0.61
CA THR A 133 8.71 5.97 -1.32
C THR A 133 8.51 7.25 -2.14
N PRO A 134 8.72 8.43 -1.51
CA PRO A 134 8.58 9.73 -2.14
C PRO A 134 9.26 9.88 -3.50
N SER A 135 10.47 9.34 -3.62
CA SER A 135 11.32 9.41 -4.81
C SER A 135 10.82 8.58 -6.00
N SER A 136 9.86 7.67 -5.79
CA SER A 136 9.39 6.73 -6.83
C SER A 136 8.43 7.35 -7.86
N SER A 137 7.97 8.60 -7.63
CA SER A 137 6.99 9.29 -8.48
C SER A 137 7.50 10.65 -8.98
N LYS A 138 6.68 11.34 -9.78
CA LYS A 138 7.00 12.69 -10.23
C LYS A 138 7.03 13.65 -9.03
N GLU A 139 7.90 14.65 -9.11
CA GLU A 139 7.99 15.71 -8.12
C GLU A 139 6.71 16.55 -8.12
N GLU A 140 5.87 16.36 -7.10
CA GLU A 140 4.55 17.00 -6.96
C GLU A 140 4.56 18.23 -6.03
N GLY A 141 5.74 18.74 -5.65
CA GLY A 141 5.87 19.89 -4.75
C GLY A 141 5.55 19.55 -3.28
N LEU A 142 5.86 18.33 -2.87
CA LEU A 142 5.73 17.90 -1.48
C LEU A 142 6.81 18.51 -0.60
N ASP A 143 6.51 18.62 0.69
CA ASP A 143 7.44 19.14 1.68
C ASP A 143 8.75 18.35 1.70
N ASP A 144 9.86 19.06 1.87
CA ASP A 144 11.22 18.50 1.84
C ASP A 144 11.40 17.47 2.97
N GLU A 145 10.66 17.63 4.08
CA GLU A 145 10.68 16.71 5.23
C GLU A 145 10.34 15.26 4.83
N TYR A 146 9.49 15.05 3.83
CA TYR A 146 9.14 13.70 3.37
C TYR A 146 10.31 13.02 2.66
N TYR A 147 11.08 13.78 1.87
CA TYR A 147 12.26 13.27 1.19
C TYR A 147 13.44 13.09 2.15
N GLU A 148 13.53 13.95 3.17
CA GLU A 148 14.50 13.79 4.24
C GLU A 148 14.25 12.49 5.01
N ALA A 149 13.01 12.21 5.39
CA ALA A 149 12.65 10.96 6.07
C ALA A 149 12.99 9.71 5.24
N GLU A 150 12.78 9.75 3.92
CA GLU A 150 13.22 8.66 3.03
C GLU A 150 14.75 8.51 3.03
N ALA A 151 15.49 9.62 2.94
CA ALA A 151 16.94 9.61 2.96
C ALA A 151 17.52 9.12 4.30
N ASP A 152 16.85 9.40 5.42
CA ASP A 152 17.20 8.88 6.73
C ASP A 152 17.02 7.36 6.81
N GLY A 153 15.91 6.85 6.28
CA GLY A 153 15.66 5.41 6.21
C GLY A 153 16.72 4.68 5.38
N LEU A 154 17.14 5.26 4.25
CA LEU A 154 18.25 4.71 3.44
C LEU A 154 19.59 4.67 4.20
N ARG A 155 19.76 5.49 5.24
CA ARG A 155 20.93 5.50 6.12
C ARG A 155 20.74 4.66 7.38
N GLY A 156 19.53 4.16 7.64
CA GLY A 156 19.17 3.48 8.88
C GLY A 156 19.12 4.41 10.11
N ASP A 157 18.76 5.68 9.92
CA ASP A 157 18.71 6.71 10.97
C ASP A 157 17.26 7.09 11.32
N CYS A 158 16.42 6.08 11.59
CA CYS A 158 15.00 6.29 11.91
C CYS A 158 14.71 6.54 13.40
N ASP A 159 15.71 6.41 14.27
CA ASP A 159 15.57 6.54 15.72
C ASP A 159 14.95 7.88 16.14
N LYS A 160 15.28 8.97 15.43
CA LYS A 160 14.76 10.31 15.70
C LYS A 160 13.23 10.44 15.53
N TYR A 161 12.60 9.53 14.80
CA TYR A 161 11.15 9.53 14.59
C TYR A 161 10.38 8.68 15.61
N LEU A 162 11.08 7.81 16.36
CA LEU A 162 10.48 6.90 17.34
C LEU A 162 9.82 7.65 18.50
N ASP A 163 10.45 8.74 18.95
CA ASP A 163 9.96 9.56 20.07
C ASP A 163 8.70 10.35 19.71
N LEU A 164 8.54 10.71 18.44
CA LEU A 164 7.43 11.54 17.95
C LEU A 164 6.20 10.71 17.59
N CYS A 165 6.42 9.49 17.13
CA CYS A 165 5.36 8.55 16.82
C CYS A 165 5.71 7.19 17.41
N PRO A 166 5.07 6.72 18.50
CA PRO A 166 5.42 5.47 19.16
C PRO A 166 4.91 4.21 18.45
N PHE A 167 4.01 4.35 17.48
CA PHE A 167 3.38 3.22 16.79
C PHE A 167 3.45 3.39 15.27
N SER A 168 4.11 2.44 14.60
CA SER A 168 4.19 2.41 13.15
C SER A 168 3.18 1.42 12.54
N LEU A 169 2.78 1.64 11.28
CA LEU A 169 1.98 0.66 10.53
C LEU A 169 2.75 -0.65 10.34
N PHE A 170 4.08 -0.58 10.25
CA PHE A 170 4.94 -1.75 10.07
C PHE A 170 5.02 -2.62 11.33
N ASP A 171 4.78 -2.07 12.53
CA ASP A 171 4.70 -2.83 13.78
C ASP A 171 3.49 -3.79 13.80
N VAL A 172 2.40 -3.41 13.12
CA VAL A 172 1.18 -4.23 12.98
C VAL A 172 1.40 -5.39 12.03
N ILE A 173 2.16 -5.15 10.96
CA ILE A 173 2.37 -6.11 9.87
C ILE A 173 3.47 -7.12 10.22
N THR A 174 4.45 -6.74 11.07
CA THR A 174 5.66 -7.54 11.36
C THR A 174 5.46 -8.60 12.44
N ARG A 175 4.29 -8.71 13.08
CA ARG A 175 3.97 -9.86 13.96
C ARG A 175 3.42 -11.06 13.18
N LEU A 176 4.21 -11.58 12.25
CA LEU A 176 4.04 -12.93 11.72
C LEU A 176 5.23 -13.80 12.14
N VAL A 177 5.09 -14.34 13.35
CA VAL A 177 5.66 -15.62 13.80
C VAL A 177 7.18 -15.78 13.62
N GLU A 178 7.95 -15.57 14.70
CA GLU A 178 9.15 -16.39 14.92
C GLU A 178 8.69 -17.84 14.99
N MET A 179 8.68 -18.54 13.85
CA MET A 179 8.58 -19.99 13.87
C MET A 179 9.88 -20.45 14.51
N GLN A 180 9.83 -20.80 15.80
CA GLN A 180 10.88 -21.61 16.41
C GLN A 180 11.00 -22.89 15.59
N GLN A 181 11.91 -22.90 14.61
CA GLN A 181 12.47 -24.12 14.04
C GLN A 181 13.18 -24.81 15.19
N LYS A 182 12.43 -25.63 15.94
CA LYS A 182 13.05 -26.65 16.77
C LYS A 182 13.73 -27.61 15.78
N PRO A 183 15.06 -27.78 15.85
CA PRO A 183 15.75 -28.67 14.93
C PRO A 183 15.17 -30.07 15.07
N LEU A 184 14.83 -30.66 13.91
CA LEU A 184 14.55 -32.08 13.76
C LEU A 184 15.79 -32.82 14.23
N GLN A 185 15.66 -33.48 15.38
CA GLN A 185 16.68 -34.34 15.93
C GLN A 185 16.51 -35.69 15.26
N ASP A 186 17.27 -35.90 14.17
CA ASP A 186 17.47 -37.21 13.58
C ASP A 186 18.11 -38.11 14.63
N ASN A 187 17.32 -39.00 15.22
CA ASN A 187 17.80 -40.21 15.86
C ASN A 187 16.85 -41.35 15.48
N LEU A 188 17.17 -41.98 14.35
CA LEU A 188 16.85 -43.38 14.12
C LEU A 188 18.13 -44.19 14.39
N VAL A 189 17.97 -45.24 15.20
CA VAL A 189 18.94 -46.21 15.76
C VAL A 189 19.43 -45.89 17.17
#